data_AF-A0A7L5DKR1-F1
#
_entry.id   AF-A0A7L5DKR1-F1
#
_cell.length_a   1.000
_cell.length_b   1.000
_cell.length_c   1.000
_cell.angle_alpha   90.00
_cell.angle_beta   90.00
_cell.angle_gamma   90.00
#
_symmetry.space_group_name_H-M   'P 1'
#
loop_
_entity.id
_entity.type
_entity.pdbx_description
1 polymer ?
#
loop_
_entity_poly.entity_id
_entity_poly.type
_entity_poly.pdbx_seq_one_letter_code
_entity_poly.pdbx_strand_id
1 'polypeptide(L)'
;MDTKKLVERVTQTLCSVNQEGRKYETAWLSFEDDLTGRERYVLNIKADYTVNSYYEETRSLTELLWRELDSESLRMIARIAVYDSHNDIHSWSEDIVLFKSPAVC
;
A
#
# COMPACT_ATOMS: atom_id res chain seq x y z
N MET A 1 -1.15 1.36 -16.11
CA MET A 1 -0.66 2.62 -15.56
C MET A 1 0.85 2.49 -15.34
N ASP A 2 1.61 3.59 -15.41
CA ASP A 2 3.07 3.60 -15.22
C ASP A 2 3.42 3.45 -13.72
N THR A 3 4.41 2.63 -13.38
CA THR A 3 4.83 2.37 -11.99
C THR A 3 5.32 3.62 -11.26
N LYS A 4 5.95 4.56 -11.98
CA LYS A 4 6.37 5.85 -11.43
C LYS A 4 5.15 6.68 -11.02
N LYS A 5 4.11 6.72 -11.86
CA LYS A 5 2.86 7.42 -11.54
C LYS A 5 2.13 6.80 -10.36
N LEU A 6 2.19 5.47 -10.23
CA LEU A 6 1.63 4.76 -9.08
C LEU A 6 2.33 5.18 -7.78
N VAL A 7 3.67 5.17 -7.76
CA VAL A 7 4.46 5.60 -6.59
C VAL A 7 4.20 7.06 -6.25
N GLU A 8 4.17 7.95 -7.25
CA GLU A 8 3.85 9.37 -7.04
C GLU A 8 2.49 9.55 -6.38
N ARG A 9 1.47 8.81 -6.84
CA ARG A 9 0.12 8.91 -6.30
C ARG A 9 0.00 8.34 -4.89
N VAL A 10 0.61 7.19 -4.62
CA VAL A 10 0.69 6.63 -3.25
C VAL A 10 1.39 7.61 -2.32
N THR A 11 2.51 8.18 -2.76
CA THR A 11 3.28 9.16 -1.95
C THR A 11 2.42 10.37 -1.62
N GLN A 12 1.66 10.90 -2.58
CA GLN A 12 0.71 11.99 -2.33
C GLN A 12 -0.37 11.62 -1.32
N THR A 13 -0.94 10.42 -1.42
CA THR A 13 -1.93 9.91 -0.46
C THR A 13 -1.35 9.76 0.96
N LEU A 14 -0.12 9.27 1.09
CA LEU A 14 0.53 9.16 2.40
C LEU A 14 0.88 10.54 2.97
N CYS A 15 1.32 11.47 2.12
CA CYS A 15 1.60 12.84 2.52
C CYS A 15 0.37 13.57 3.07
N SER A 16 -0.83 13.34 2.53
CA SER A 16 -2.04 13.97 3.07
C SER A 16 -2.36 13.47 4.48
N VAL A 17 -2.17 12.17 4.75
CA VAL A 17 -2.36 11.59 6.09
C VAL A 17 -1.27 12.03 7.07
N ASN A 18 -0.05 12.25 6.58
CA ASN A 18 1.06 12.76 7.40
C ASN A 18 0.85 14.18 7.94
N GLN A 19 -0.02 14.99 7.31
CA GLN A 19 -0.33 16.34 7.81
C GLN A 19 -1.06 16.30 9.17
N GLU A 20 -1.69 15.17 9.52
CA GLU A 20 -2.35 14.95 10.81
C GLU A 20 -1.40 14.37 11.88
N GLY A 21 -0.13 14.13 11.51
CA GLY A 21 0.94 13.57 12.34
C GLY A 21 1.91 12.76 11.48
N ARG A 22 3.23 12.86 11.71
CA ARG A 22 4.23 12.13 10.90
C ARG A 22 4.08 10.63 11.10
N LYS A 23 3.51 9.95 10.09
CA LYS A 23 3.29 8.50 10.11
C LYS A 23 4.22 7.78 9.14
N TYR A 24 4.31 8.23 7.89
CA TYR A 24 5.02 7.52 6.82
C TYR A 24 6.17 8.31 6.22
N GLU A 25 7.34 7.71 6.06
CA GLU A 25 8.54 8.37 5.54
C GLU A 25 8.62 8.24 4.01
N THR A 26 8.42 7.03 3.48
CA THR A 26 8.62 6.73 2.06
C THR A 26 7.78 5.55 1.60
N ALA A 27 7.55 5.47 0.28
CA ALA A 27 6.88 4.34 -0.36
C ALA A 27 7.58 3.95 -1.66
N TRP A 28 7.70 2.66 -1.93
CA TRP A 28 8.30 2.13 -3.17
C TRP A 28 7.67 0.81 -3.59
N LEU A 29 7.82 0.45 -4.86
CA LEU A 29 7.35 -0.82 -5.40
C LEU A 29 8.51 -1.81 -5.48
N SER A 30 8.28 -3.05 -5.06
CA SER A 30 9.13 -4.19 -5.41
C SER A 30 8.33 -5.17 -6.26
N PHE A 31 9.01 -5.87 -7.17
CA PHE A 31 8.36 -6.84 -8.05
C PHE A 31 7.99 -8.10 -7.26
N GLU A 32 6.78 -8.60 -7.47
CA GLU A 32 6.38 -9.94 -7.05
C GLU A 32 6.22 -10.82 -8.27
N ASP A 33 7.01 -11.89 -8.33
CA ASP A 33 6.91 -12.88 -9.39
C ASP A 33 5.68 -13.76 -9.13
N ASP A 34 4.52 -13.29 -9.59
CA ASP A 34 3.31 -14.09 -9.58
C ASP A 34 3.33 -15.01 -10.82
N LEU A 35 3.30 -16.33 -10.58
CA LEU A 35 3.27 -17.40 -11.58
C LEU A 35 2.12 -17.26 -12.60
N THR A 36 1.19 -16.33 -12.37
CA THR A 36 0.09 -15.98 -13.28
C THR A 36 0.51 -15.15 -14.51
N GLY A 37 1.77 -14.70 -14.58
CA GLY A 37 2.28 -13.91 -15.71
C GLY A 37 1.74 -12.48 -15.77
N ARG A 38 1.14 -12.00 -14.67
CA ARG A 38 0.76 -10.59 -14.49
C ARG A 38 1.83 -9.91 -13.65
N GLU A 39 2.37 -8.80 -14.17
CA GLU A 39 3.28 -7.96 -13.39
C GLU A 39 2.50 -7.35 -12.21
N ARG A 40 2.78 -7.85 -11.02
CA ARG A 40 2.25 -7.32 -9.77
C ARG A 40 3.38 -6.88 -8.88
N TYR A 41 3.08 -5.90 -8.05
CA TYR A 41 4.05 -5.23 -7.21
C TYR A 41 3.64 -5.33 -5.75
N VAL A 42 4.63 -5.51 -4.89
CA VAL A 42 4.50 -5.25 -3.47
C VAL A 42 4.65 -3.74 -3.27
N LEU A 43 3.64 -3.11 -2.68
CA LEU A 43 3.76 -1.73 -2.23
C LEU A 43 4.39 -1.71 -0.85
N ASN A 44 5.64 -1.27 -0.78
CA ASN A 44 6.39 -1.13 0.45
C ASN A 44 6.21 0.30 0.99
N ILE A 45 5.89 0.42 2.28
CA ILE A 45 5.69 1.68 2.96
C ILE A 45 6.53 1.67 4.23
N LYS A 46 7.37 2.68 4.44
CA LYS A 46 8.13 2.84 5.66
C LYS A 46 7.47 3.85 6.59
N ALA A 47 7.30 3.48 7.84
CA ALA A 47 6.80 4.34 8.91
C ALA A 47 7.96 4.98 9.70
N ASP A 48 7.77 6.21 10.17
CA ASP A 48 8.71 6.94 11.04
C ASP A 48 8.43 6.67 12.54
N TYR A 49 7.61 5.66 12.84
CA TYR A 49 7.24 5.26 14.19
C TYR A 49 7.23 3.74 14.31
N THR A 50 7.29 3.26 15.55
CA THR A 50 7.10 1.84 15.86
C THR A 50 5.62 1.47 15.75
N VAL A 51 5.31 0.54 14.85
CA VAL A 51 3.95 0.05 14.64
C VAL A 51 3.54 -0.87 15.81
N ASN A 52 2.59 -0.42 16.62
CA ASN A 52 2.14 -1.15 17.82
C ASN A 52 1.04 -2.18 17.55
N SER A 53 0.23 -1.98 16.49
CA SER A 53 -0.92 -2.85 16.13
C SER A 53 -0.90 -3.15 14.64
N TYR A 54 -0.33 -4.29 14.28
CA TYR A 54 0.02 -4.66 12.91
C TYR A 54 -1.19 -4.78 11.98
N TYR A 55 -2.25 -5.44 12.47
CA TYR A 55 -3.47 -5.69 11.73
C TYR A 55 -4.24 -4.40 11.46
N GLU A 56 -4.37 -3.54 12.48
CA GLU A 56 -5.10 -2.29 12.35
C GLU A 56 -4.38 -1.32 11.40
N GLU A 57 -3.05 -1.21 11.51
CA GLU A 57 -2.26 -0.34 10.64
C GLU A 57 -2.37 -0.72 9.17
N THR A 58 -2.15 -2.00 8.88
CA THR A 58 -2.19 -2.52 7.49
C THR A 58 -3.60 -2.42 6.92
N ARG A 59 -4.62 -2.67 7.75
CA ARG A 59 -6.02 -2.52 7.35
C ARG A 59 -6.37 -1.06 7.05
N SER A 60 -6.04 -0.12 7.93
CA SER A 60 -6.29 1.31 7.72
C SER A 60 -5.57 1.84 6.48
N LEU A 61 -4.33 1.42 6.24
CA LEU A 61 -3.60 1.74 5.02
C LEU A 61 -4.25 1.15 3.77
N THR A 62 -4.69 -0.10 3.83
CA THR A 62 -5.39 -0.76 2.71
C THR A 62 -6.70 -0.03 2.39
N GLU A 63 -7.51 0.29 3.40
CA GLU A 63 -8.76 1.02 3.26
C GLU A 63 -8.55 2.43 2.69
N LEU A 64 -7.52 3.15 3.16
CA LEU A 64 -7.11 4.45 2.61
C LEU A 64 -6.75 4.34 1.13
N LEU A 65 -5.86 3.41 0.77
CA LEU A 65 -5.41 3.24 -0.60
C LEU A 65 -6.55 2.78 -1.52
N TRP A 66 -7.48 1.95 -1.04
CA TRP A 66 -8.68 1.57 -1.79
C TRP A 66 -9.63 2.75 -2.06
N ARG A 67 -9.67 3.73 -1.17
CA ARG A 67 -10.50 4.92 -1.37
C ARG A 67 -9.87 5.90 -2.36
N GLU A 68 -8.56 6.06 -2.33
CA GLU A 68 -7.85 7.12 -3.06
C GLU A 68 -7.29 6.68 -4.42
N LEU A 69 -7.01 5.38 -4.60
CA LEU A 69 -6.47 4.82 -5.83
C LEU A 69 -7.58 4.28 -6.74
N ASP A 70 -7.40 4.47 -8.05
CA ASP A 70 -8.31 3.89 -9.04
C ASP A 70 -8.13 2.37 -9.19
N SER A 71 -9.11 1.71 -9.80
CA SER A 71 -9.10 0.25 -9.96
C SER A 71 -7.94 -0.29 -10.81
N GLU A 72 -7.32 0.53 -11.67
CA GLU A 72 -6.16 0.12 -12.44
C GLU A 72 -4.91 0.11 -11.55
N SER A 73 -4.72 1.17 -10.75
CA SER A 73 -3.71 1.27 -9.69
C SER A 73 -3.74 0.07 -8.76
N LEU A 74 -4.93 -0.26 -8.24
CA LEU A 74 -5.09 -1.36 -7.28
C LEU A 74 -4.79 -2.73 -7.89
N ARG A 75 -5.03 -2.92 -9.20
CA ARG A 75 -4.72 -4.19 -9.89
C ARG A 75 -3.23 -4.45 -10.03
N MET A 76 -2.40 -3.41 -9.97
CA MET A 76 -0.96 -3.53 -10.03
C MET A 76 -0.35 -3.90 -8.68
N ILE A 77 -1.06 -3.70 -7.57
CA ILE A 77 -0.56 -4.01 -6.23
C ILE A 77 -1.05 -5.40 -5.83
N ALA A 78 -0.14 -6.33 -5.55
CA ALA A 78 -0.47 -7.64 -5.00
C ALA A 78 -0.70 -7.58 -3.50
N ARG A 79 0.19 -6.88 -2.79
CA ARG A 79 0.18 -6.75 -1.33
C ARG A 79 0.86 -5.46 -0.87
N ILE A 80 0.57 -5.06 0.35
CA ILE A 80 1.19 -3.92 1.04
C ILE A 80 2.10 -4.48 2.13
N ALA A 81 3.35 -4.02 2.16
CA ALA A 81 4.31 -4.32 3.22
C ALA A 81 4.64 -3.03 3.97
N VAL A 82 4.53 -3.06 5.29
CA VAL A 82 4.83 -1.91 6.16
C VAL A 82 6.08 -2.20 6.96
N TYR A 83 7.06 -1.30 6.83
CA TYR A 83 8.34 -1.32 7.51
C TYR A 83 8.30 -0.30 8.64
N ASP A 84 8.87 -0.64 9.79
CA ASP A 84 9.04 0.32 10.87
C ASP A 84 10.29 1.19 10.66
N SER A 85 10.61 2.01 11.66
CA SER A 85 11.79 2.87 11.67
C SER A 85 13.13 2.10 11.65
N HIS A 86 13.15 0.81 11.98
CA HIS A 86 14.34 -0.06 11.94
C HIS A 86 14.52 -0.77 10.58
N ASN A 87 13.59 -0.56 9.63
CA ASN A 87 13.49 -1.27 8.34
C ASN A 87 13.16 -2.77 8.47
N ASP A 88 12.64 -3.21 9.61
CA ASP A 88 12.14 -4.56 9.73
C ASP A 88 10.73 -4.62 9.12
N ILE A 89 10.46 -5.67 8.32
CA ILE A 89 9.13 -5.84 7.75
C ILE A 89 8.20 -6.27 8.89
N HIS A 90 7.40 -5.33 9.35
CA HIS A 90 6.59 -5.48 10.54
C HIS A 90 5.19 -6.00 10.24
N SER A 91 4.68 -5.78 9.02
CA SER A 91 3.37 -6.30 8.60
C SER A 91 3.24 -6.43 7.08
N TRP A 92 2.44 -7.40 6.65
CA TRP A 92 2.11 -7.68 5.26
C TRP A 92 0.59 -7.81 5.19
N SER A 93 -0.04 -7.21 4.18
CA SER A 93 -1.42 -7.60 3.86
C SER A 93 -1.40 -9.05 3.36
N GLU A 94 -2.20 -9.94 3.96
CA GLU A 94 -2.63 -11.14 3.23
C GLU A 94 -3.25 -10.64 1.92
N ASP A 95 -2.86 -11.24 0.78
CA ASP A 95 -3.16 -10.83 -0.61
C ASP A 95 -4.27 -9.78 -0.72
N ILE A 96 -4.03 -8.68 -1.46
CA ILE A 96 -5.11 -7.74 -1.77
C ILE A 96 -6.12 -8.48 -2.64
N VAL A 97 -7.09 -9.11 -1.98
CA VAL A 97 -8.26 -9.68 -2.61
C VAL A 97 -9.03 -8.46 -3.09
N LEU A 98 -8.83 -8.13 -4.36
CA LEU A 98 -9.72 -7.22 -5.08
C LEU A 98 -11.10 -7.85 -5.03
N PHE A 99 -11.87 -7.52 -4.00
CA PHE A 99 -13.29 -7.79 -4.01
C PHE A 99 -13.81 -7.10 -5.27
N LYS A 100 -14.12 -7.90 -6.31
CA LYS A 100 -14.99 -7.47 -7.39
C LYS A 100 -16.38 -7.27 -6.78
N SER A 101 -16.54 -6.27 -5.92
CA SER A 101 -17.86 -5.81 -5.58
C SER A 101 -18.24 -4.83 -6.68
N PRO A 102 -19.25 -5.12 -7.52
CA PRO A 102 -19.86 -4.06 -8.30
C PRO A 102 -20.36 -3.04 -7.28
N ALA A 103 -19.75 -1.86 -7.25
CA ALA A 103 -20.22 -0.77 -6.43
C ALA A 103 -21.64 -0.43 -6.90
N VAL A 104 -22.64 -0.79 -6.10
CA VAL A 104 -23.97 -0.19 -6.17
C VAL A 104 -23.89 1.05 -5.30
N CYS A 105 -24.22 2.19 -5.89
CA CYS A 105 -24.27 3.50 -5.24
C CYS A 105 -25.20 3.50 -4.02
#